data_AF-A0A358KJE3-F1
#
_entry.id   AF-A0A358KJE3-F1
#
_cell.length_a   1.000
_cell.length_b   1.000
_cell.length_c   1.000
_cell.angle_alpha   90.00
_cell.angle_beta   90.00
_cell.angle_gamma   90.00
#
_symmetry.space_group_name_H-M   'P 1'
#
loop_
_entity.id
_entity.type
_entity.pdbx_description
1 polymer ?
#
loop_
_entity_poly.entity_id
_entity_poly.type
_entity_poly.pdbx_seq_one_letter_code
_entity_poly.pdbx_strand_id
1 'polypeptide(L)'
;MAKRLAKESTELLRSGIDFRSYAPSYFFTKLEDLKLDLLEEAAANSKLRAERLAKSAGNRVVGVISASQGIFQITQPNSTQTSSWGMYDTSSIEKKVRAVVTMEFRTE
;
A
#
# COMPACT_ATOMS: atom_id res chain seq x y z
N MET A 1 17.43 14.83 -19.62
CA MET A 1 18.08 13.56 -19.26
C MET A 1 17.80 12.44 -20.27
N ALA A 2 16.53 12.07 -20.51
CA ALA A 2 16.16 10.98 -21.44
C ALA A 2 16.74 11.11 -22.87
N LYS A 3 16.69 12.30 -23.49
CA LYS A 3 17.28 12.55 -24.81
C LYS A 3 18.80 12.32 -24.88
N ARG A 4 19.52 12.65 -23.80
CA ARG A 4 20.98 12.46 -23.72
C ARG A 4 21.31 10.97 -23.62
N LEU A 5 20.62 10.27 -22.72
CA LEU A 5 20.78 8.83 -22.52
C LEU A 5 20.48 8.02 -23.79
N ALA A 6 19.47 8.42 -24.57
CA ALA A 6 19.14 7.80 -25.86
C ALA A 6 20.22 8.02 -26.94
N LYS A 7 20.95 9.14 -26.89
CA LYS A 7 22.06 9.41 -27.81
C LYS A 7 23.28 8.56 -27.43
N GLU A 8 23.62 8.56 -26.14
CA GLU A 8 24.74 7.78 -25.57
C GLU A 8 24.53 6.26 -25.79
N SER A 9 23.29 5.76 -25.66
CA SER A 9 23.00 4.34 -25.93
C SER A 9 23.27 3.95 -27.39
N THR A 10 23.06 4.86 -28.33
CA THR A 10 23.33 4.62 -29.76
C THR A 10 24.84 4.55 -30.04
N GLU A 11 25.63 5.35 -29.32
CA GLU A 11 27.10 5.35 -29.42
C GLU A 11 27.69 4.05 -28.85
N LEU A 12 27.15 3.56 -27.73
CA LEU A 12 27.55 2.27 -27.14
C LEU A 12 27.29 1.09 -28.09
N LEU A 13 26.10 1.03 -28.70
CA LEU A 13 25.77 0.00 -29.69
C LEU A 13 26.71 0.04 -30.90
N ARG A 14 27.09 1.25 -31.38
CA ARG A 14 28.05 1.41 -32.47
C ARG A 14 29.46 0.97 -32.10
N SER A 15 29.84 1.06 -30.83
CA SER A 15 31.13 0.57 -30.33
C SER A 15 31.17 -0.96 -30.11
N GLY A 16 30.10 -1.68 -30.47
CA GLY A 16 30.01 -3.13 -30.30
C GLY A 16 29.65 -3.57 -28.88
N ILE A 17 29.27 -2.65 -28.01
CA ILE A 17 28.79 -2.94 -26.66
C ILE A 17 27.28 -3.24 -26.73
N ASP A 18 26.87 -4.47 -26.41
CA ASP A 18 25.44 -4.81 -26.33
C ASP A 18 24.81 -4.04 -25.16
N PHE A 19 23.94 -3.09 -25.49
CA PHE A 19 23.25 -2.24 -24.54
C PHE A 19 21.75 -2.48 -24.64
N ARG A 20 21.14 -2.87 -23.51
CA ARG A 20 19.69 -3.08 -23.40
C ARG A 20 19.10 -2.13 -22.38
N SER A 21 18.12 -1.35 -22.82
CA SER A 21 17.35 -0.49 -21.93
C SER A 21 16.14 -1.24 -21.40
N TYR A 22 15.97 -1.23 -20.08
CA TYR A 22 14.76 -1.73 -19.41
C TYR A 22 13.94 -0.56 -18.89
N ALA A 23 12.63 -0.77 -18.69
CA ALA A 23 11.81 0.19 -17.99
C ALA A 23 12.30 0.35 -16.54
N PRO A 24 12.36 1.58 -15.99
CA PRO A 24 12.74 1.80 -14.60
C PRO A 24 11.69 1.20 -13.65
N SER A 25 12.16 0.80 -12.46
CA SER A 25 11.29 0.39 -11.35
C SER A 25 11.23 1.48 -10.28
N TYR A 26 10.03 1.76 -9.78
CA TYR A 26 9.76 2.80 -8.80
C TYR A 26 9.36 2.19 -7.46
N PHE A 27 10.12 2.55 -6.42
CA PHE A 27 9.93 2.08 -5.04
C PHE A 27 9.68 3.26 -4.10
N PHE A 28 8.79 3.05 -3.12
CA PHE A 28 8.55 3.99 -2.04
C PHE A 28 9.38 3.59 -0.82
N THR A 29 10.39 4.40 -0.48
CA THR A 29 11.37 4.09 0.56
C THR A 29 10.86 4.29 1.98
N LYS A 30 9.85 5.13 2.18
CA LYS A 30 9.24 5.42 3.50
C LYS A 30 8.04 4.51 3.80
N LEU A 31 8.00 3.33 3.19
CA LEU A 31 6.84 2.45 3.29
C LEU A 31 6.65 1.91 4.70
N GLU A 32 7.73 1.59 5.42
CA GLU A 32 7.60 1.04 6.78
C GLU A 32 6.98 2.04 7.76
N ASP A 33 7.40 3.31 7.72
CA ASP A 33 6.80 4.37 8.54
C ASP A 33 5.31 4.52 8.21
N LEU A 34 4.98 4.61 6.91
CA LEU A 34 3.60 4.71 6.45
C LEU A 34 2.72 3.53 6.85
N LYS A 35 3.28 2.31 6.94
CA LYS A 35 2.51 1.12 7.35
C LYS A 35 2.03 1.26 8.79
N LEU A 36 2.86 1.77 9.70
CA LEU A 36 2.48 1.95 11.10
C LEU A 36 1.36 2.98 11.23
N ASP A 37 1.50 4.12 10.55
CA ASP A 37 0.47 5.17 10.53
C ASP A 37 -0.87 4.63 10.01
N LEU A 38 -0.84 3.86 8.91
CA LEU A 38 -2.05 3.26 8.33
C LEU A 38 -2.73 2.25 9.26
N LEU A 39 -1.97 1.47 10.03
CA LEU A 39 -2.54 0.52 10.98
C LEU A 39 -3.22 1.23 12.15
N GLU A 40 -2.61 2.32 12.64
CA GLU A 40 -3.21 3.15 13.68
C GLU A 40 -4.52 3.79 13.20
N GLU A 41 -4.50 4.43 12.02
CA GLU A 41 -5.69 5.03 11.41
C GLU A 41 -6.79 4.00 11.15
N ALA A 42 -6.45 2.81 10.63
CA ALA A 42 -7.39 1.74 10.38
C ALA A 42 -8.02 1.18 11.67
N ALA A 43 -7.22 1.02 12.72
CA ALA A 43 -7.70 0.58 14.03
C ALA A 43 -8.64 1.62 14.67
N ALA A 44 -8.27 2.90 14.62
CA ALA A 44 -9.11 4.00 15.09
C ALA A 44 -10.45 4.06 14.33
N ASN A 45 -10.40 3.89 13.00
CA ASN A 45 -11.60 3.82 12.16
C ASN A 45 -12.49 2.62 12.52
N SER A 46 -11.88 1.45 12.76
CA SER A 46 -12.59 0.23 13.18
C SER A 46 -13.31 0.44 14.52
N LYS A 47 -12.62 1.00 15.52
CA LYS A 47 -13.21 1.35 16.83
C LYS A 47 -14.38 2.32 16.69
N LEU A 48 -14.20 3.41 15.93
CA LEU A 48 -15.27 4.39 15.72
C LEU A 48 -16.52 3.74 15.12
N ARG A 49 -16.37 2.84 14.14
CA ARG A 49 -17.49 2.11 13.55
C ARG A 49 -18.16 1.18 14.57
N ALA A 50 -17.38 0.43 15.33
CA ALA A 50 -17.90 -0.44 16.39
C ALA A 50 -18.70 0.35 17.44
N GLU A 51 -18.22 1.52 17.87
CA GLU A 51 -18.92 2.39 18.81
C GLU A 51 -20.26 2.90 18.26
N ARG A 52 -20.31 3.28 16.98
CA ARG A 52 -21.55 3.73 16.32
C ARG A 52 -22.59 2.62 16.23
N LEU A 53 -22.14 1.40 15.92
CA LEU A 53 -23.00 0.22 15.83
C LEU A 53 -23.52 -0.18 17.22
N ALA A 54 -22.64 -0.31 18.21
CA ALA A 54 -23.01 -0.65 19.58
C ALA A 54 -24.02 0.36 20.15
N LYS A 55 -23.75 1.67 20.00
CA LYS A 55 -24.64 2.74 20.46
C LYS A 55 -26.03 2.64 19.85
N SER A 56 -26.12 2.35 18.54
CA SER A 56 -27.40 2.19 17.85
C SER A 56 -28.21 0.99 18.35
N ALA A 57 -27.53 -0.01 18.93
CA ALA A 57 -28.13 -1.19 19.53
C ALA A 57 -28.41 -1.05 21.05
N GLY A 58 -28.14 0.12 21.65
CA GLY A 58 -28.29 0.35 23.09
C GLY A 58 -27.12 -0.11 23.96
N ASN A 59 -26.03 -0.57 23.34
CA ASN A 59 -24.84 -1.07 24.01
C ASN A 59 -23.68 -0.04 23.93
N ARG A 60 -22.59 -0.32 24.66
CA ARG A 60 -21.30 0.40 24.57
C ARG A 60 -20.16 -0.55 24.29
N VAL A 61 -19.12 -0.09 23.59
CA VAL A 61 -17.86 -0.85 23.42
C VAL A 61 -17.03 -0.73 24.70
N VAL A 62 -16.55 -1.86 25.24
CA VAL A 62 -15.78 -1.90 26.51
C VAL A 62 -14.36 -2.40 26.37
N GLY A 63 -14.01 -3.04 25.26
CA GLY A 63 -12.65 -3.54 25.05
C GLY A 63 -12.49 -4.26 23.73
N VAL A 64 -11.23 -4.50 23.36
CA VAL A 64 -10.84 -5.30 22.20
C VAL A 64 -10.75 -6.77 22.61
N ILE A 65 -11.38 -7.66 21.86
CA ILE A 65 -11.28 -9.12 22.02
C ILE A 65 -10.13 -9.65 21.17
N SER A 66 -10.07 -9.21 19.91
CA SER A 66 -9.05 -9.63 18.96
C SER A 66 -8.75 -8.51 17.97
N ALA A 67 -7.54 -8.51 17.44
CA ALA A 67 -7.13 -7.62 16.36
C ALA A 67 -6.20 -8.40 15.42
N SER A 68 -6.43 -8.27 14.12
CA SER A 68 -5.58 -8.82 13.09
C SER A 68 -5.40 -7.82 11.95
N GLN A 69 -4.21 -7.80 11.39
CA GLN A 69 -3.92 -7.01 10.20
C GLN A 69 -4.01 -7.89 8.94
N GLY A 70 -4.62 -7.33 7.91
CA GLY A 70 -4.60 -7.89 6.56
C GLY A 70 -3.30 -7.57 5.83
N ILE A 71 -3.17 -8.14 4.63
CA ILE A 71 -2.00 -7.94 3.78
C ILE A 71 -2.09 -6.59 3.05
N PHE A 72 -1.01 -5.81 3.11
CA PHE A 72 -0.90 -4.54 2.42
C PHE A 72 -1.00 -4.70 0.90
N GLN A 73 -1.75 -3.80 0.26
CA GLN A 73 -1.85 -3.72 -1.20
C GLN A 73 -1.27 -2.38 -1.64
N ILE A 74 -0.21 -2.42 -2.46
CA ILE A 74 0.49 -1.24 -2.98
C ILE A 74 0.33 -1.25 -4.50
N THR A 75 -0.58 -0.43 -5.00
CA THR A 75 -0.96 -0.40 -6.41
C THR A 75 -0.76 0.98 -7.01
N GLN A 76 -0.91 1.11 -8.33
CA GLN A 76 -1.14 2.40 -8.96
C GLN A 76 -2.47 3.05 -8.46
N PRO A 77 -2.62 4.38 -8.57
CA PRO A 77 -3.86 5.08 -8.28
C PRO A 77 -5.05 4.48 -9.03
N ASN A 78 -6.25 4.55 -8.44
CA ASN A 78 -7.51 4.03 -9.03
C ASN A 78 -7.55 2.53 -9.40
N SER A 79 -6.49 1.77 -9.14
CA SER A 79 -6.49 0.32 -9.36
C SER A 79 -7.45 -0.40 -8.40
N THR A 80 -8.18 -1.38 -8.93
CA THR A 80 -9.02 -2.32 -8.16
C THR A 80 -8.34 -3.66 -7.93
N GLN A 81 -7.10 -3.82 -8.42
CA GLN A 81 -6.36 -5.06 -8.27
C GLN A 81 -6.14 -5.38 -6.78
N THR A 82 -6.14 -6.66 -6.46
CA THR A 82 -5.83 -7.22 -5.13
C THR A 82 -5.19 -8.59 -5.31
N SER A 83 -4.35 -9.01 -4.37
CA SER A 83 -3.78 -10.36 -4.33
C SER A 83 -3.78 -10.91 -2.92
N SER A 84 -4.03 -12.21 -2.78
CA SER A 84 -3.95 -12.93 -1.51
C SER A 84 -2.56 -12.93 -0.88
N TRP A 85 -1.51 -12.65 -1.65
CA TRP A 85 -0.13 -12.54 -1.16
C TRP A 85 0.36 -11.09 -1.05
N GLY A 86 -0.51 -10.12 -1.35
CA GLY A 86 -0.14 -8.73 -1.48
C GLY A 86 0.32 -8.38 -2.88
N MET A 87 0.38 -7.07 -3.13
CA MET A 87 0.91 -6.53 -4.38
C MET A 87 1.82 -5.37 -4.09
N TYR A 88 2.86 -5.26 -4.89
CA TYR A 88 3.73 -4.11 -4.97
C TYR A 88 3.94 -3.78 -6.44
N ASP A 89 3.14 -2.86 -6.97
CA ASP A 89 3.41 -2.30 -8.29
C ASP A 89 4.79 -1.60 -8.25
N THR A 90 5.66 -1.88 -9.21
CA THR A 90 6.93 -1.17 -9.41
C THR A 90 6.93 -0.33 -10.69
N SER A 91 5.85 -0.35 -11.46
CA SER A 91 5.78 0.29 -12.78
C SER A 91 5.39 1.78 -12.71
N SER A 92 4.62 2.18 -11.69
CA SER A 92 4.06 3.53 -11.55
C SER A 92 4.83 4.35 -10.51
N ILE A 93 4.99 5.65 -10.72
CA ILE A 93 5.62 6.54 -9.71
C ILE A 93 4.68 6.73 -8.51
N GLU A 94 3.44 7.11 -8.79
CA GLU A 94 2.42 7.28 -7.76
C GLU A 94 1.94 5.91 -7.26
N LYS A 95 1.75 5.82 -5.94
CA LYS A 95 1.30 4.61 -5.27
C LYS A 95 0.06 4.92 -4.43
N LYS A 96 -0.88 3.98 -4.44
CA LYS A 96 -1.96 3.87 -3.47
C LYS A 96 -1.65 2.69 -2.56
N VAL A 97 -1.50 2.97 -1.28
CA VAL A 97 -1.28 1.95 -0.25
C VAL A 97 -2.58 1.71 0.49
N ARG A 98 -2.96 0.44 0.67
CA ARG A 98 -4.15 0.05 1.42
C ARG A 98 -3.78 -0.97 2.48
N ALA A 99 -4.20 -0.69 3.71
CA ALA A 99 -4.20 -1.62 4.84
C ALA A 99 -5.64 -1.94 5.22
N VAL A 100 -5.87 -3.14 5.73
CA VAL A 100 -7.13 -3.54 6.35
C VAL A 100 -6.81 -4.07 7.73
N VAL A 101 -7.55 -3.63 8.74
CA VAL A 101 -7.47 -4.16 10.09
C VAL A 101 -8.84 -4.72 10.45
N THR A 102 -8.85 -5.94 10.95
CA THR A 102 -10.05 -6.60 11.47
C THR A 102 -9.95 -6.64 12.99
N MET A 103 -10.93 -6.06 13.68
CA MET A 103 -10.97 -6.05 15.14
C MET A 103 -12.32 -6.55 15.61
N GLU A 104 -12.30 -7.33 16.68
CA GLU A 104 -13.49 -7.73 17.41
C GLU A 104 -13.53 -6.98 18.73
N PHE A 105 -14.72 -6.47 19.07
CA PHE A 105 -14.93 -5.68 20.27
C PHE A 105 -15.95 -6.36 21.17
N ARG A 106 -15.73 -6.26 22.48
CA ARG A 106 -16.75 -6.62 23.47
C ARG A 106 -17.68 -5.44 23.66
N THR A 107 -18.98 -5.73 23.78
CA THR A 107 -20.01 -4.75 24.11
C THR A 107 -20.79 -5.16 25.35
N GLU A 108 -21.32 -4.18 26.08
CA GLU A 108 -22.25 -4.35 27.21
C GLU A 108 -23.43 -3.38 27.13
#